data_AF-A0A3P7KBI2-F1
#
_entry.id   AF-A0A3P7KBI2-F1
#
_cell.length_a   1.000
_cell.length_b   1.000
_cell.length_c   1.000
_cell.angle_alpha   90.00
_cell.angle_beta   90.00
_cell.angle_gamma   90.00
#
_symmetry.space_group_name_H-M   'P 1'
#
loop_
_entity.id
_entity.type
_entity.pdbx_description
1 polymer ?
#
loop_
_entity_poly.entity_id
_entity_poly.type
_entity_poly.pdbx_seq_one_letter_code
_entity_poly.pdbx_strand_id
1 'polypeptide(L)'
;MKKKNIVEVDKTIMFTQLSARADASIGENLFDLSLSQALGTAPKTQKFDFSSSKLGKVIQLAGFSDPVYAEAYVSVNQYDIVLDVLIVNQTADTLQNVSLELSTVGDLKLATVKVASTENGVIFSTISYDVRGSTSDRNCVYLQDIKIDIMDYIVPGNVSDAEFRQMWFDF
;
A
#
# COMPACT_ATOMS: atom_id res chain seq x y z
N MET A 1 50.20 -13.59 -16.00
CA MET A 1 49.41 -14.79 -15.64
C MET A 1 48.12 -14.33 -14.96
N LYS A 2 46.95 -14.52 -15.58
CA LYS A 2 45.64 -14.13 -14.99
C LYS A 2 45.25 -15.18 -13.94
N LYS A 3 45.03 -14.75 -12.69
CA LYS A 3 44.53 -15.62 -11.61
C LYS A 3 43.13 -16.10 -11.99
N LYS A 4 42.93 -17.42 -11.95
CA LYS A 4 41.65 -18.08 -12.20
C LYS A 4 40.77 -17.84 -10.96
N ASN A 5 39.70 -17.05 -11.12
CA ASN A 5 38.72 -16.85 -10.06
C ASN A 5 37.95 -18.16 -9.84
N ILE A 6 38.30 -18.88 -8.79
CA ILE A 6 37.59 -20.07 -8.34
C ILE A 6 36.65 -19.58 -7.24
N VAL A 7 35.35 -19.76 -7.45
CA VAL A 7 34.30 -19.37 -6.51
C VAL A 7 33.70 -20.66 -5.93
N GLU A 8 33.65 -20.75 -4.61
CA GLU A 8 33.03 -21.89 -3.91
C GLU A 8 31.53 -21.94 -4.15
N VAL A 9 31.00 -23.16 -4.23
CA VAL A 9 29.60 -23.42 -4.62
C VAL A 9 28.59 -22.89 -3.59
N ASP A 10 29.02 -22.74 -2.33
CA ASP A 10 28.19 -22.26 -1.21
C ASP A 10 28.31 -20.75 -0.95
N LYS A 11 28.94 -19.99 -1.85
CA LYS A 11 29.07 -18.54 -1.70
C LYS A 11 27.76 -17.83 -2.08
N THR A 12 27.12 -17.18 -1.11
CA THR A 12 25.90 -16.39 -1.32
C THR A 12 26.09 -15.28 -2.35
N ILE A 13 25.21 -15.23 -3.35
CA ILE A 13 25.13 -14.14 -4.32
C ILE A 13 24.33 -13.00 -3.70
N MET A 14 24.97 -11.85 -3.47
CA MET A 14 24.33 -10.64 -2.92
C MET A 14 23.84 -9.76 -4.07
N PHE A 15 22.53 -9.55 -4.16
CA PHE A 15 21.92 -8.70 -5.17
C PHE A 15 21.73 -7.28 -4.61
N THR A 16 22.38 -6.30 -5.22
CA THR A 16 22.52 -4.96 -4.65
C THR A 16 21.30 -4.04 -4.87
N GLN A 17 20.32 -4.54 -5.64
CA GLN A 17 18.97 -4.02 -5.82
C GLN A 17 17.97 -4.58 -4.78
N LEU A 18 18.26 -5.76 -4.22
CA LEU A 18 17.57 -6.37 -3.07
C LEU A 18 18.27 -6.04 -1.75
N SER A 19 19.48 -5.51 -1.83
CA SER A 19 20.07 -4.67 -0.81
C SER A 19 19.38 -3.32 -0.92
N ALA A 20 18.92 -2.72 0.18
CA ALA A 20 18.38 -1.37 0.15
C ALA A 20 19.48 -0.39 -0.33
N ARG A 21 19.57 -0.21 -1.66
CA ARG A 21 20.62 0.47 -2.44
C ARG A 21 22.06 0.09 -2.06
N ALA A 22 22.82 -0.46 -3.01
CA ALA A 22 24.06 0.20 -3.47
C ALA A 22 24.89 -0.73 -4.37
N ASP A 23 24.39 -1.11 -5.56
CA ASP A 23 25.30 -1.37 -6.68
C ASP A 23 25.82 0.00 -7.13
N ALA A 24 26.69 0.57 -6.29
CA ALA A 24 27.54 1.66 -6.67
C ALA A 24 28.89 1.02 -7.00
N SER A 25 29.08 0.84 -8.30
CA SER A 25 30.33 0.46 -8.95
C SER A 25 31.53 1.20 -8.41
N ILE A 26 32.20 0.65 -7.40
CA ILE A 26 33.39 1.24 -6.78
C ILE A 26 34.25 0.07 -6.26
N GLY A 27 35.43 -0.27 -6.77
CA GLY A 27 36.16 0.32 -7.87
C GLY A 27 36.41 1.83 -7.76
N GLU A 28 36.50 2.37 -6.53
CA GLU A 28 36.74 3.80 -6.19
C GLU A 28 35.57 4.75 -6.59
N ASN A 29 34.84 5.51 -5.76
CA ASN A 29 34.93 5.97 -4.36
C ASN A 29 33.56 6.00 -3.60
N LEU A 30 33.03 4.86 -3.13
CA LEU A 30 31.72 4.76 -2.43
C LEU A 30 31.82 5.34 -1.02
N PHE A 31 33.02 5.24 -0.45
CA PHE A 31 33.41 5.93 0.76
C PHE A 31 33.30 7.44 0.62
N ASP A 32 33.74 8.00 -0.51
CA ASP A 32 33.73 9.45 -0.72
C ASP A 32 32.33 9.97 -1.02
N LEU A 33 31.49 9.16 -1.69
CA LEU A 33 30.06 9.43 -1.89
C LEU A 33 29.28 9.38 -0.56
N SER A 34 29.57 8.40 0.30
CA SER A 34 29.02 8.28 1.65
C SER A 34 29.47 9.44 2.55
N LEU A 35 30.76 9.78 2.51
CA LEU A 35 31.34 10.88 3.27
C LEU A 35 30.75 12.23 2.83
N SER A 36 30.62 12.46 1.53
CA SER A 36 30.00 13.67 0.96
C SER A 36 28.51 13.79 1.27
N GLN A 37 27.78 12.67 1.35
CA GLN A 37 26.39 12.65 1.83
C GLN A 37 26.29 12.94 3.34
N ALA A 38 27.23 12.45 4.15
CA ALA A 38 27.27 12.70 5.60
C ALA A 38 27.71 14.14 5.94
N LEU A 39 28.60 14.74 5.14
CA LEU A 39 29.04 16.13 5.27
C LEU A 39 28.07 17.15 4.64
N GLY A 40 27.04 16.69 3.93
CA GLY A 40 26.03 17.53 3.30
C GLY A 40 26.47 18.27 2.03
N THR A 41 27.57 17.85 1.40
CA THR A 41 28.19 18.53 0.25
C THR A 41 27.73 18.01 -1.11
N ALA A 42 27.01 16.88 -1.16
CA ALA A 42 26.48 16.30 -2.39
C ALA A 42 25.00 16.70 -2.67
N PRO A 43 24.60 16.94 -3.94
CA PRO A 43 23.22 17.23 -4.28
C PRO A 43 22.33 16.03 -3.94
N LYS A 44 21.31 16.25 -3.11
CA LYS A 44 20.36 15.22 -2.68
C LYS A 44 19.65 14.62 -3.89
N THR A 45 20.12 13.47 -4.37
CA THR A 45 19.36 12.67 -5.32
C THR A 45 18.12 12.18 -4.60
N GLN A 46 16.93 12.56 -5.09
CA GLN A 46 15.65 12.16 -4.53
C GLN A 46 15.68 10.66 -4.22
N LYS A 47 15.43 10.32 -2.95
CA LYS A 47 15.21 8.94 -2.54
C LYS A 47 14.00 8.46 -3.33
N PHE A 48 14.21 7.45 -4.17
CA PHE A 48 13.11 6.72 -4.78
C PHE A 48 12.43 5.98 -3.63
N ASP A 49 11.26 6.46 -3.23
CA ASP A 49 10.56 5.94 -2.07
C ASP A 49 9.72 4.74 -2.52
N PHE A 50 10.12 3.54 -2.11
CA PHE A 50 9.37 2.31 -2.37
C PHE A 50 7.96 2.34 -1.76
N SER A 51 7.72 3.24 -0.80
CA SER A 51 6.40 3.53 -0.23
C SER A 51 5.43 4.16 -1.24
N SER A 52 5.93 4.75 -2.32
CA SER A 52 5.10 5.35 -3.38
C SER A 52 4.59 4.34 -4.41
N SER A 53 5.01 3.07 -4.31
CA SER A 53 4.53 2.04 -5.23
C SER A 53 3.05 1.84 -4.97
N LYS A 54 2.22 2.23 -5.95
CA LYS A 54 0.76 2.04 -5.96
C LYS A 54 0.32 0.63 -5.57
N LEU A 55 1.19 -0.38 -5.63
CA LEU A 55 0.91 -1.75 -5.18
C LEU A 55 0.94 -1.96 -3.66
N GLY A 56 1.59 -1.08 -2.88
CA GLY A 56 1.66 -1.21 -1.42
C GLY A 56 0.36 -0.90 -0.67
N LYS A 57 -0.69 -0.48 -1.39
CA LYS A 57 -1.99 -0.06 -0.82
C LYS A 57 -3.07 -1.15 -0.90
N VAL A 58 -2.72 -2.37 -1.31
CA VAL A 58 -3.65 -3.50 -1.30
C VAL A 58 -3.67 -4.11 0.11
N ILE A 59 -4.85 -4.17 0.71
CA ILE A 59 -5.09 -4.69 2.06
C ILE A 59 -5.80 -6.03 1.90
N GLN A 60 -5.20 -7.07 2.47
CA GLN A 60 -5.84 -8.38 2.54
C GLN A 60 -6.96 -8.36 3.59
N LEU A 61 -8.18 -8.64 3.16
CA LEU A 61 -9.36 -8.61 4.03
C LEU A 61 -9.74 -9.99 4.55
N ALA A 62 -9.57 -11.04 3.74
CA ALA A 62 -9.82 -12.42 4.14
C ALA A 62 -8.53 -13.26 4.10
N GLY A 63 -8.46 -14.27 4.95
CA GLY A 63 -7.37 -15.23 4.96
C GLY A 63 -7.42 -16.18 3.76
N PHE A 64 -6.28 -16.78 3.42
CA PHE A 64 -6.22 -17.80 2.36
C PHE A 64 -7.05 -19.05 2.68
N SER A 65 -7.30 -19.32 3.96
CA SER A 65 -8.09 -20.46 4.42
C SER A 65 -9.61 -20.20 4.41
N ASP A 66 -10.05 -18.98 4.11
CA ASP A 66 -11.47 -18.64 4.10
C ASP A 66 -12.13 -19.08 2.78
N PRO A 67 -13.40 -19.53 2.81
CA PRO A 67 -14.12 -20.00 1.61
C PRO A 67 -14.25 -18.91 0.54
N VAL A 68 -14.24 -17.65 0.95
CA VAL A 68 -14.22 -16.48 0.08
C VAL A 68 -12.96 -15.68 0.37
N TYR A 69 -12.14 -15.50 -0.65
CA TYR A 69 -10.98 -14.61 -0.59
C TYR A 69 -11.40 -13.17 -0.91
N ALA A 70 -10.84 -12.21 -0.17
CA ALA A 70 -11.09 -10.80 -0.42
C ALA A 70 -9.84 -9.95 -0.18
N GLU A 71 -9.57 -9.05 -1.12
CA GLU A 71 -8.59 -7.98 -1.01
C GLU A 71 -9.25 -6.66 -1.36
N ALA A 72 -8.82 -5.57 -0.73
CA ALA A 72 -9.27 -4.23 -1.07
C ALA A 72 -8.10 -3.32 -1.40
N TYR A 73 -8.26 -2.55 -2.47
CA TYR A 73 -7.40 -1.43 -2.80
C TYR A 73 -8.10 -0.13 -2.43
N VAL A 74 -7.39 0.74 -1.70
CA VAL A 74 -7.92 2.01 -1.23
C VAL A 74 -7.28 3.15 -2.01
N SER A 75 -8.10 3.96 -2.66
CA SER A 75 -7.68 5.17 -3.36
C SER A 75 -8.35 6.38 -2.74
N VAL A 76 -7.59 7.20 -2.02
CA VAL A 76 -8.07 8.47 -1.47
C VAL A 76 -7.79 9.59 -2.46
N ASN A 77 -8.86 10.23 -2.91
CA ASN A 77 -8.86 11.51 -3.60
C ASN A 77 -9.13 12.64 -2.59
N GLN A 78 -9.07 13.90 -3.04
CA GLN A 78 -9.19 15.07 -2.16
C GLN A 78 -10.45 15.07 -1.28
N TYR A 79 -11.58 14.62 -1.82
CA TYR A 79 -12.85 14.55 -1.10
C TYR A 79 -13.52 13.20 -1.19
N ASP A 80 -12.94 12.20 -1.86
CA ASP A 80 -13.60 10.92 -2.10
C ASP A 80 -12.64 9.75 -1.81
N ILE A 81 -13.16 8.65 -1.24
CA ILE A 81 -12.40 7.41 -1.08
C ILE A 81 -13.01 6.34 -1.98
N VAL A 82 -12.24 5.85 -2.93
CA VAL A 82 -12.66 4.73 -3.78
C VAL A 82 -12.09 3.45 -3.18
N LEU A 83 -12.98 2.50 -2.93
CA LEU A 83 -12.64 1.18 -2.42
C LEU A 83 -12.87 0.15 -3.54
N ASP A 84 -11.79 -0.39 -4.09
CA ASP A 84 -11.86 -1.44 -5.10
C ASP A 84 -11.67 -2.79 -4.40
N VAL A 85 -12.74 -3.58 -4.30
CA VAL A 85 -12.71 -4.88 -3.61
C VAL A 85 -12.72 -6.01 -4.62
N LEU A 86 -11.67 -6.84 -4.58
CA LEU A 86 -11.61 -8.10 -5.30
C LEU A 86 -12.16 -9.21 -4.40
N ILE A 87 -13.21 -9.89 -4.86
CA ILE A 87 -13.81 -11.03 -4.17
C ILE A 87 -13.64 -12.26 -5.07
N VAL A 88 -13.07 -13.33 -4.51
CA VAL A 88 -12.84 -14.58 -5.22
C VAL A 88 -13.46 -15.74 -4.45
N ASN A 89 -14.29 -16.52 -5.12
CA ASN A 89 -14.80 -17.78 -4.58
C ASN A 89 -13.68 -18.83 -4.64
N GLN A 90 -13.24 -19.32 -3.47
CA GLN A 90 -12.24 -20.39 -3.38
C GLN A 90 -12.88 -21.80 -3.32
N THR A 91 -14.21 -21.87 -3.21
CA THR A 91 -14.95 -23.13 -3.13
C THR A 91 -15.34 -23.67 -4.50
N ALA A 92 -15.61 -24.98 -4.59
CA ALA A 92 -16.15 -25.62 -5.79
C ALA A 92 -17.65 -25.32 -6.00
N ASP A 93 -18.34 -24.86 -4.95
CA ASP A 93 -19.76 -24.57 -5.00
C ASP A 93 -20.03 -23.19 -5.59
N THR A 94 -21.19 -23.03 -6.24
CA THR A 94 -21.60 -21.72 -6.77
C THR A 94 -22.20 -20.88 -5.65
N LEU A 95 -21.55 -19.76 -5.33
CA LEU A 95 -22.08 -18.76 -4.41
C LEU A 95 -23.12 -17.88 -5.10
N GLN A 96 -24.18 -17.55 -4.40
CA GLN A 96 -25.27 -16.67 -4.84
C GLN A 96 -25.52 -15.60 -3.79
N ASN A 97 -26.17 -14.50 -4.20
CA ASN A 97 -26.57 -13.40 -3.31
C ASN A 97 -25.41 -12.82 -2.48
N VAL A 98 -24.21 -12.80 -3.06
CA VAL A 98 -22.99 -12.27 -2.42
C VAL A 98 -23.18 -10.76 -2.17
N SER A 99 -23.18 -10.39 -0.89
CA SER A 99 -23.38 -9.02 -0.43
C SER A 99 -22.22 -8.62 0.46
N LEU A 100 -21.52 -7.55 0.09
CA LEU A 100 -20.51 -6.91 0.93
C LEU A 100 -21.19 -5.82 1.76
N GLU A 101 -21.21 -6.02 3.07
CA GLU A 101 -21.69 -5.02 4.03
C GLU A 101 -20.49 -4.25 4.59
N LEU A 102 -20.57 -2.93 4.52
CA LEU A 102 -19.54 -2.02 5.01
C LEU A 102 -20.13 -1.16 6.12
N SER A 103 -19.41 -1.06 7.24
CA SER A 103 -19.76 -0.20 8.36
C SER A 103 -18.55 0.65 8.72
N THR A 104 -18.76 1.93 9.00
CA THR A 104 -17.69 2.88 9.30
C THR A 104 -17.78 3.35 10.75
N VAL A 105 -16.62 3.51 11.37
CA VAL A 105 -16.49 4.25 12.64
C VAL A 105 -15.70 5.52 12.36
N GLY A 106 -16.29 6.66 12.74
CA GLY A 106 -15.82 8.01 12.44
C GLY A 106 -16.77 8.77 11.50
N ASP A 107 -16.37 9.96 11.07
CA ASP A 107 -17.17 10.84 10.20
C ASP A 107 -17.19 10.44 8.71
N LEU A 108 -16.90 9.16 8.40
CA LEU A 108 -17.00 8.62 7.04
C LEU A 108 -18.46 8.27 6.71
N LYS A 109 -18.99 8.81 5.61
CA LYS A 109 -20.35 8.52 5.12
C LYS A 109 -20.32 7.61 3.88
N LEU A 110 -21.10 6.53 3.93
CA LEU A 110 -21.12 5.43 2.94
C LEU A 110 -21.89 5.70 1.63
N ALA A 111 -22.68 6.78 1.52
CA ALA A 111 -23.62 6.99 0.39
C ALA A 111 -22.96 7.25 -0.98
N THR A 112 -21.69 7.62 -0.93
CA THR A 112 -20.70 7.91 -1.98
C THR A 112 -19.59 8.36 -1.07
N VAL A 113 -18.47 7.65 -0.98
CA VAL A 113 -17.52 7.89 0.11
C VAL A 113 -16.90 9.27 -0.05
N LYS A 114 -17.60 10.28 0.42
CA LYS A 114 -17.23 11.68 0.45
C LYS A 114 -16.57 11.87 1.80
N VAL A 115 -15.29 12.16 1.77
CA VAL A 115 -14.48 12.56 2.91
C VAL A 115 -15.10 13.83 3.48
N ALA A 116 -15.87 13.69 4.56
CA ALA A 116 -16.46 14.81 5.26
C ALA A 116 -15.52 15.40 6.32
N SER A 117 -14.43 14.70 6.66
CA SER A 117 -13.50 15.12 7.71
C SER A 117 -12.07 14.63 7.47
N THR A 118 -11.09 15.39 7.97
CA THR A 118 -9.65 15.14 7.90
C THR A 118 -9.16 14.15 8.96
N GLU A 119 -10.00 13.18 9.34
CA GLU A 119 -9.75 12.29 10.48
C GLU A 119 -9.53 10.84 10.05
N ASN A 120 -8.80 10.09 10.88
CA ASN A 120 -8.54 8.68 10.66
C ASN A 120 -9.85 7.89 10.72
N GLY A 121 -10.07 7.04 9.73
CA GLY A 121 -11.28 6.23 9.59
C GLY A 121 -10.98 4.74 9.74
N VAL A 122 -11.93 4.01 10.31
CA VAL A 122 -11.92 2.53 10.30
C VAL A 122 -13.18 2.04 9.61
N ILE A 123 -12.99 1.14 8.64
CA ILE A 123 -14.09 0.47 7.94
C ILE A 123 -14.08 -1.01 8.32
N PHE A 124 -15.20 -1.44 8.90
CA PHE A 124 -15.53 -2.82 9.17
C PHE A 124 -16.27 -3.38 7.96
N SER A 125 -15.99 -4.63 7.63
CA SER A 125 -16.63 -5.26 6.49
C SER A 125 -17.03 -6.70 6.77
N THR A 126 -18.11 -7.15 6.13
CA THR A 126 -18.62 -8.52 6.24
C THR A 126 -19.17 -8.95 4.89
N ILE A 127 -18.76 -10.13 4.43
CA ILE A 127 -19.34 -10.72 3.22
C ILE A 127 -20.40 -11.73 3.65
N SER A 128 -21.60 -11.60 3.12
CA SER A 128 -22.66 -12.59 3.29
C SER A 128 -23.03 -13.20 1.95
N TYR A 129 -23.25 -14.51 1.92
CA TYR A 129 -23.53 -15.26 0.69
C TYR A 129 -24.36 -16.51 0.97
N ASP A 130 -25.04 -16.98 -0.07
CA ASP A 130 -25.83 -18.21 -0.04
C ASP A 130 -25.14 -19.25 -0.95
N VAL A 131 -25.13 -20.52 -0.54
CA VAL A 131 -24.58 -21.60 -1.38
C VAL A 131 -25.72 -22.22 -2.19
N ARG A 132 -25.55 -22.28 -3.52
CA ARG A 132 -26.56 -22.83 -4.42
C ARG A 132 -26.91 -24.27 -4.03
N GLY A 133 -28.16 -24.50 -3.65
CA GLY A 133 -28.65 -25.83 -3.24
C GLY A 133 -28.78 -26.01 -1.73
N SER A 134 -28.23 -25.11 -0.91
CA SER A 134 -28.67 -24.96 0.48
C SER A 134 -29.94 -24.11 0.51
N THR A 135 -30.96 -24.57 1.24
CA THR A 135 -32.28 -23.92 1.26
C THR A 135 -32.40 -22.84 2.34
N SER A 136 -31.44 -22.72 3.28
CA SER A 136 -31.58 -21.74 4.38
C SER A 136 -30.30 -21.25 5.06
N ASP A 137 -29.10 -21.69 4.65
CA ASP A 137 -27.87 -21.29 5.34
C ASP A 137 -27.23 -20.08 4.65
N ARG A 138 -27.53 -18.88 5.17
CA ARG A 138 -26.80 -17.66 4.80
C ARG A 138 -25.47 -17.68 5.54
N ASN A 139 -24.38 -17.86 4.80
CA ASN A 139 -23.04 -17.88 5.34
C ASN A 139 -22.51 -16.45 5.42
N CYS A 140 -21.72 -16.15 6.44
CA CYS A 140 -21.04 -14.88 6.60
C CYS A 140 -19.55 -15.09 6.89
N VAL A 141 -18.72 -14.21 6.32
CA VAL A 141 -17.28 -14.13 6.57
C VAL A 141 -17.00 -12.72 7.07
N TYR A 142 -16.46 -12.66 8.29
CA TYR A 142 -15.97 -11.42 8.87
C TYR A 142 -14.60 -11.10 8.28
N LEU A 143 -14.47 -9.89 7.78
CA LEU A 143 -13.25 -9.42 7.13
C LEU A 143 -12.40 -8.61 8.09
N GLN A 144 -11.12 -8.50 7.78
CA GLN A 144 -10.20 -7.64 8.49
C GLN A 144 -10.57 -6.16 8.31
N ASP A 145 -10.33 -5.38 9.37
CA ASP A 145 -10.60 -3.95 9.39
C ASP A 145 -9.69 -3.19 8.40
N ILE A 146 -10.29 -2.28 7.65
CA ILE A 146 -9.57 -1.35 6.77
C ILE A 146 -9.29 -0.08 7.56
N LYS A 147 -8.01 0.17 7.83
CA LYS A 147 -7.55 1.39 8.50
C LYS A 147 -7.15 2.41 7.45
N ILE A 148 -7.74 3.60 7.54
CA ILE A 148 -7.46 4.71 6.64
C ILE A 148 -6.77 5.79 7.47
N ASP A 149 -5.45 5.92 7.31
CA ASP A 149 -4.68 7.04 7.85
C ASP A 149 -4.52 8.10 6.76
N ILE A 150 -4.92 9.34 7.07
CA ILE A 150 -4.83 10.45 6.11
C ILE A 150 -3.36 10.82 5.81
N MET A 151 -2.44 10.57 6.74
CA MET A 151 -1.02 10.89 6.57
C MET A 151 -0.38 10.08 5.43
N ASP A 152 -0.85 8.86 5.16
CA ASP A 152 -0.38 8.01 4.05
C ASP A 152 -0.76 8.57 2.66
N TYR A 153 -1.63 9.59 2.63
CA TYR A 153 -2.08 10.26 1.40
C TYR A 153 -1.59 11.70 1.28
N ILE A 154 -0.88 12.21 2.28
CA ILE A 154 -0.20 13.50 2.19
C ILE A 154 1.18 13.26 1.57
N VAL A 155 1.37 13.80 0.36
CA VAL A 155 2.68 13.80 -0.29
C VAL A 155 3.41 15.12 0.02
N PRO A 156 4.71 15.08 0.32
CA PRO A 156 5.48 16.30 0.49
C PRO A 156 5.54 17.07 -0.84
N GLY A 157 5.01 18.29 -0.83
CA GLY A 157 5.15 19.24 -1.93
C GLY A 157 6.30 20.22 -1.66
N ASN A 158 7.05 20.58 -2.70
CA ASN A 158 8.02 21.67 -2.63
C ASN A 158 7.41 22.91 -3.28
N VAL A 159 7.37 24.01 -2.54
CA VAL A 159 6.82 25.30 -2.99
C VAL A 159 7.79 26.41 -2.57
N SER A 160 7.94 27.45 -3.39
CA SER A 160 8.79 28.61 -3.05
C SER A 160 8.13 29.51 -2.00
N ASP A 161 8.91 30.29 -1.24
CA ASP A 161 8.36 31.16 -0.17
C ASP A 161 7.29 32.14 -0.70
N ALA A 162 7.46 32.63 -1.93
CA ALA A 162 6.50 33.53 -2.58
C ALA A 162 5.18 32.84 -2.91
N GLU A 163 5.23 31.64 -3.51
CA GLU A 163 4.05 30.83 -3.81
C GLU A 163 3.35 30.35 -2.54
N PHE A 164 4.10 29.99 -1.49
CA PHE A 164 3.54 29.59 -0.20
C PHE A 164 2.72 30.72 0.43
N ARG A 165 3.27 31.94 0.45
CA ARG A 165 2.56 33.13 0.96
C ARG A 165 1.30 33.44 0.15
N GLN A 166 1.34 33.20 -1.15
CA GLN A 166 0.19 33.40 -2.02
C GLN A 166 -0.90 32.35 -1.76
N MET A 167 -0.54 31.07 -1.67
CA MET A 167 -1.44 29.99 -1.28
C MET A 167 -2.04 30.20 0.12
N TRP A 168 -1.25 30.71 1.08
CA TRP A 168 -1.71 31.04 2.43
C TRP A 168 -2.66 32.24 2.48
N PHE A 169 -2.50 33.20 1.56
CA PHE A 169 -3.39 34.36 1.46
C PHE A 169 -4.73 33.99 0.82
N ASP A 170 -4.73 33.05 -0.12
CA ASP A 170 -5.94 32.57 -0.82
C ASP A 170 -6.79 31.58 0.01
N PHE A 171 -6.29 31.14 1.17
CA PHE A 171 -6.96 30.21 2.09
C PHE A 171 -7.77 30.96 3.17
#